data_AF-A0AB34IHA5-F1
#
_entry.id   AF-A0AB34IHA5-F1
#
_cell.length_a   1.000
_cell.length_b   1.000
_cell.length_c   1.000
_cell.angle_alpha   90.00
_cell.angle_beta   90.00
_cell.angle_gamma   90.00
#
_symmetry.space_group_name_H-M   'P 1'
#
loop_
_entity.id
_entity.type
_entity.pdbx_description
1 polymer ?
#
loop_
_entity_poly.entity_id
_entity_poly.type
_entity_poly.pdbx_seq_one_letter_code
_entity_poly.pdbx_strand_id
1 'polypeptide(L)'
;MEEAAREEREAMLAIMGPECFWQDPADASRYAIRVAPLHDAASESVGALVLAVAAPRDYPSSASPHLSLPREGELHGAPPEWWPAAGWSPSDAERAQLSRMLAEAVEARRGEAAVFDGVDVLRSWLEAHTLEQREAAGAAAGDEAGEGAAASDDDELDEEDMDGEMIEALRPVLRGDGKRLKALDEAAELKDGSPAQRAALKAIWRSLTAAQKAQMVESSDEEDAPPARGGRKSQSAPPPAKRDCPKGHSLTAVNTKPADYATLDGNVFNCDVCDADGKYSGGAYHCGVCRNWDCCVKCGSRPAGAVESRAPPKKKKGKR
;
A
#
# COMPACT_ATOMS: atom_id res chain seq x y z
N MET A 1 32.90 14.79 -10.33
CA MET A 1 31.55 14.29 -10.15
C MET A 1 31.09 13.96 -11.55
N GLU A 2 31.24 12.70 -11.92
CA GLU A 2 30.85 12.21 -13.23
C GLU A 2 29.34 12.41 -13.40
N GLU A 3 28.92 12.75 -14.62
CA GLU A 3 27.57 13.17 -14.97
C GLU A 3 26.48 12.28 -14.36
N ALA A 4 26.70 10.97 -14.30
CA ALA A 4 25.80 9.97 -13.72
C ALA A 4 25.47 10.19 -12.23
N ALA A 5 26.44 10.59 -11.38
CA ALA A 5 26.19 10.83 -9.96
C ALA A 5 25.32 12.08 -9.73
N ARG A 6 25.50 13.09 -10.60
CA ARG A 6 24.66 14.29 -10.60
C ARG A 6 23.25 13.97 -11.09
N GLU A 7 23.14 13.20 -12.18
CA GLU A 7 21.86 12.76 -12.73
C GLU A 7 21.06 11.92 -11.74
N GLU A 8 21.71 10.98 -11.03
CA GLU A 8 21.07 10.22 -9.96
C GLU A 8 20.49 11.16 -8.91
N ARG A 9 21.30 12.10 -8.40
CA ARG A 9 20.83 13.05 -7.39
C ARG A 9 19.67 13.92 -7.90
N GLU A 10 19.72 14.39 -9.14
CA GLU A 10 18.64 15.19 -9.75
C GLU A 10 17.35 14.37 -9.90
N ALA A 11 17.46 13.11 -10.29
CA ALA A 11 16.32 12.19 -10.34
C ALA A 11 15.74 11.96 -8.94
N MET A 12 16.59 11.77 -7.93
CA MET A 12 16.14 11.59 -6.55
C MET A 12 15.47 12.84 -5.99
N LEU A 13 15.98 14.03 -6.29
CA LEU A 13 15.35 15.31 -5.95
C LEU A 13 13.95 15.44 -6.55
N ALA A 14 13.76 14.97 -7.79
CA ALA A 14 12.46 14.97 -8.45
C ALA A 14 11.47 13.95 -7.85
N ILE A 15 11.97 12.80 -7.37
CA ILE A 15 11.15 11.72 -6.79
C ILE A 15 10.74 12.04 -5.35
N MET A 16 11.68 12.51 -4.52
CA MET A 16 11.49 12.65 -3.07
C MET A 16 11.19 14.07 -2.62
N GLY A 17 11.38 15.07 -3.48
CA GLY A 17 11.23 16.48 -3.14
C GLY A 17 12.49 17.09 -2.50
N PRO A 18 12.75 18.40 -2.72
CA PRO A 18 13.94 19.09 -2.21
C PRO A 18 14.03 19.16 -0.68
N GLU A 19 12.90 19.11 0.02
CA GLU A 19 12.80 19.11 1.47
C GLU A 19 13.42 17.87 2.13
N CYS A 20 13.60 16.79 1.35
CA CYS A 20 14.24 15.56 1.80
C CYS A 20 15.77 15.59 1.61
N PHE A 21 16.35 16.69 1.10
CA PHE A 21 17.78 16.79 0.81
C PHE A 21 18.46 17.90 1.59
N TRP A 22 19.62 17.57 2.13
CA TRP A 22 20.51 18.49 2.81
C TRP A 22 21.91 18.29 2.25
N GLN A 23 22.56 19.37 1.84
CA GLN A 23 23.92 19.34 1.33
C GLN A 23 24.85 19.93 2.38
N ASP A 24 25.98 19.27 2.63
CA ASP A 24 27.01 19.83 3.49
C ASP A 24 27.57 21.12 2.85
N PRO A 25 27.47 22.29 3.52
CA PRO A 25 27.96 23.54 2.98
C PRO A 25 29.50 23.57 2.84
N ALA A 26 30.22 22.73 3.57
CA ALA A 26 31.67 22.62 3.52
C ALA A 26 32.16 21.60 2.47
N ASP A 27 31.34 20.61 2.09
CA ASP A 27 31.72 19.53 1.19
C ASP A 27 30.58 19.10 0.24
N ALA A 28 30.65 19.53 -1.02
CA ALA A 28 29.65 19.19 -2.04
C ALA A 28 29.58 17.69 -2.38
N SER A 29 30.56 16.89 -1.97
CA SER A 29 30.53 15.42 -2.12
C SER A 29 29.75 14.71 -1.01
N ARG A 30 29.36 15.46 0.03
CA ARG A 30 28.61 14.97 1.19
C ARG A 30 27.23 15.60 1.26
N TYR A 31 26.23 14.75 1.30
CA TYR A 31 24.85 15.16 1.46
C TYR A 31 24.10 14.15 2.31
N ALA A 32 22.94 14.54 2.80
CA ALA A 32 22.07 13.69 3.58
C ALA A 32 20.68 13.67 2.95
N ILE A 33 20.01 12.53 3.09
CA ILE A 33 18.66 12.31 2.60
C ILE A 33 17.79 11.90 3.78
N ARG A 34 16.66 12.59 3.96
CA ARG A 34 15.63 12.20 4.92
C ARG A 34 14.74 11.14 4.27
N VAL A 35 14.70 9.94 4.84
CA VAL A 35 13.92 8.81 4.33
C VAL A 35 12.79 8.51 5.30
N ALA A 36 11.57 8.52 4.78
CA ALA A 36 10.34 8.19 5.49
C ALA A 36 9.63 7.00 4.81
N PRO A 37 8.80 6.23 5.55
CA PRO A 37 7.97 5.17 4.96
C PRO A 37 6.93 5.75 3.98
N LEU A 38 6.51 4.97 2.98
CA LEU A 38 5.50 5.41 1.99
C LEU A 38 4.06 5.45 2.53
N HIS A 39 3.80 4.88 3.71
CA HIS A 39 2.46 4.79 4.26
C HIS A 39 2.08 6.01 5.10
N ASP A 40 1.17 6.78 4.53
CA ASP A 40 0.28 7.81 5.07
C ASP A 40 0.87 8.92 5.96
N ALA A 41 0.64 10.15 5.52
CA ALA A 41 0.96 11.40 6.22
C ALA A 41 0.24 11.52 7.59
N ALA A 42 -0.75 10.66 7.86
CA ALA A 42 -1.38 10.52 9.16
C ALA A 42 -0.56 9.70 10.19
N SER A 43 0.56 9.09 9.78
CA SER A 43 1.46 8.35 10.65
C SER A 43 2.71 9.17 11.02
N GLU A 44 2.49 10.31 11.66
CA GLU A 44 3.57 11.14 12.25
C GLU A 44 4.45 10.37 13.26
N SER A 45 4.06 9.15 13.64
CA SER A 45 4.59 8.43 14.80
C SER A 45 5.82 7.55 14.56
N VAL A 46 6.25 7.29 13.32
CA VAL A 46 7.28 6.25 13.10
C VAL A 46 8.67 6.75 12.68
N GLY A 47 8.81 8.06 12.51
CA GLY A 47 10.13 8.69 12.42
C GLY A 47 10.80 8.47 11.06
N ALA A 48 11.29 9.56 10.48
CA ALA A 48 12.20 9.46 9.35
C ALA A 48 13.61 9.09 9.85
N LEU A 49 14.37 8.38 9.03
CA LEU A 49 15.81 8.21 9.25
C LEU A 49 16.60 9.06 8.27
N VAL A 50 17.75 9.53 8.72
CA VAL A 50 18.68 10.29 7.89
C VAL A 50 19.71 9.32 7.31
N LEU A 51 19.85 9.32 6.00
CA LEU A 51 20.88 8.61 5.25
C LEU A 51 21.96 9.61 4.83
N ALA A 52 23.15 9.54 5.44
CA ALA A 52 24.30 10.31 4.99
C ALA A 52 24.98 9.60 3.81
N VAL A 53 25.31 10.38 2.79
CA VAL A 53 25.94 9.93 1.56
C VAL A 53 27.26 10.67 1.38
N ALA A 54 28.34 9.92 1.29
CA ALA A 54 29.64 10.43 0.86
C ALA A 54 29.99 9.78 -0.48
N ALA A 55 29.76 10.53 -1.57
CA ALA A 55 30.01 10.08 -2.92
C ALA A 55 31.40 10.56 -3.38
N PRO A 56 32.40 9.68 -3.53
CA PRO A 56 33.72 10.08 -4.00
C PRO A 56 33.66 10.65 -5.43
N ARG A 57 34.68 11.41 -5.82
CA ARG A 57 34.68 12.13 -7.11
C ARG A 57 34.47 11.22 -8.33
N ASP A 58 34.95 9.97 -8.22
CA ASP A 58 34.98 8.94 -9.25
C ASP A 58 33.82 7.93 -9.12
N TYR A 59 32.81 8.26 -8.31
CA TYR A 59 31.52 7.56 -8.30
C TYR A 59 30.66 8.03 -9.48
N PRO A 60 29.93 7.12 -10.17
CA PRO A 60 29.86 5.67 -9.93
C PRO A 60 30.89 4.80 -10.68
N SER A 61 31.75 5.37 -11.53
CA SER A 61 32.54 4.58 -12.48
C SER A 61 33.54 3.62 -11.84
N SER A 62 34.24 4.05 -10.79
CA SER A 62 35.37 3.30 -10.23
C SER A 62 35.41 3.27 -8.71
N ALA A 63 34.50 3.98 -8.05
CA ALA A 63 34.36 4.01 -6.61
C ALA A 63 32.89 3.89 -6.19
N SER A 64 32.65 3.25 -5.06
CA SER A 64 31.34 3.12 -4.42
C SER A 64 31.06 4.32 -3.50
N PRO A 65 29.80 4.78 -3.37
CA PRO A 65 29.44 5.77 -2.36
C PRO A 65 29.47 5.12 -0.98
N HIS A 66 29.83 5.89 0.04
CA HIS A 66 29.68 5.44 1.43
C HIS A 66 28.35 5.93 1.98
N LEU A 67 27.51 4.98 2.40
CA LEU A 67 26.21 5.23 3.01
C LEU A 67 26.29 4.96 4.52
N SER A 68 25.79 5.90 5.32
CA SER A 68 25.77 5.75 6.78
C SER A 68 24.51 6.33 7.42
N LEU A 69 24.22 5.88 8.64
CA LEU A 69 23.05 6.29 9.42
C LEU A 69 23.48 7.14 10.62
N PRO A 70 23.70 8.45 10.45
CA PRO A 70 24.13 9.32 11.52
C PRO A 70 23.10 9.39 12.66
N ARG A 71 23.59 9.83 13.82
CA ARG A 71 22.75 10.25 14.95
C ARG A 71 22.54 11.75 14.92
N GLU A 72 21.52 12.19 15.65
CA GLU A 72 21.28 13.61 15.89
C GLU A 72 22.56 14.26 16.44
N GLY A 73 22.97 15.39 15.84
CA GLY A 73 24.20 16.11 16.18
C GLY A 73 25.45 15.67 15.40
N GLU A 74 25.44 14.54 14.69
CA GLU A 74 26.58 14.11 13.85
C GLU A 74 26.60 14.80 12.48
N LEU A 75 25.45 15.29 12.00
CA LEU A 75 25.33 16.15 10.82
C LEU A 75 25.16 17.61 11.25
N HIS A 76 26.26 18.37 11.27
CA HIS A 76 26.24 19.78 11.64
C HIS A 76 25.39 20.60 10.67
N GLY A 77 24.32 21.23 11.19
CA GLY A 77 23.44 22.10 10.40
C GLY A 77 22.30 21.38 9.68
N ALA A 78 22.12 20.07 9.90
CA ALA A 78 20.89 19.39 9.51
C ALA A 78 19.71 19.88 10.37
N PRO A 79 18.51 20.08 9.79
CA PRO A 79 17.36 20.58 10.54
C PRO A 79 16.90 19.62 11.65
N PRO A 80 16.44 20.10 12.82
CA PRO A 80 15.95 19.24 13.91
C PRO A 80 14.80 18.30 13.49
N GLU A 81 13.92 18.76 12.60
CA GLU A 81 12.75 18.01 12.08
C GLU A 81 13.10 16.83 11.16
N TRP A 82 14.38 16.71 10.80
CA TRP A 82 14.89 15.58 10.03
C TRP A 82 15.11 14.32 10.86
N TRP A 83 15.32 14.51 12.15
CA TRP A 83 15.59 13.41 13.05
C TRP A 83 14.29 12.73 13.46
N PRO A 84 14.35 11.44 13.82
CA PRO A 84 13.17 10.76 14.31
C PRO A 84 12.60 11.44 15.55
N ALA A 85 11.29 11.31 15.74
CA ALA A 85 10.61 11.89 16.91
C ALA A 85 11.23 11.38 18.22
N ALA A 86 11.23 12.25 19.24
CA ALA A 86 11.78 11.93 20.54
C ALA A 86 11.17 10.63 21.11
N GLY A 87 12.03 9.65 21.41
CA GLY A 87 11.63 8.35 21.95
C GLY A 87 11.65 7.20 20.94
N TRP A 88 11.83 7.46 19.65
CA TRP A 88 12.03 6.42 18.64
C TRP A 88 13.42 6.50 18.02
N SER A 89 14.18 5.42 18.08
CA SER A 89 15.42 5.27 17.32
C SER A 89 15.76 3.80 17.16
N PRO A 90 16.29 3.36 16.00
CA PRO A 90 16.79 1.99 15.87
C PRO A 90 17.89 1.74 16.90
N SER A 91 17.85 0.57 17.53
CA SER A 91 18.88 0.06 18.44
C SER A 91 20.23 -0.06 17.74
N ASP A 92 21.30 -0.17 18.51
CA ASP A 92 22.65 -0.33 17.95
C ASP A 92 22.78 -1.59 17.08
N ALA A 93 22.07 -2.67 17.44
CA ALA A 93 22.04 -3.91 16.67
C ALA A 93 21.32 -3.72 15.32
N GLU A 94 20.17 -3.03 15.32
CA GLU A 94 19.42 -2.71 14.11
C GLU A 94 20.20 -1.75 13.19
N ARG A 95 20.87 -0.72 13.76
CA ARG A 95 21.75 0.17 13.00
C ARG A 95 22.92 -0.58 12.36
N ALA A 96 23.51 -1.52 13.08
CA ALA A 96 24.59 -2.36 12.54
C ALA A 96 24.08 -3.27 11.42
N GLN A 97 22.88 -3.83 11.55
CA GLN A 97 22.24 -4.61 10.49
C GLN A 97 21.93 -3.75 9.26
N LEU A 98 21.29 -2.61 9.44
CA LEU A 98 20.99 -1.64 8.38
C LEU A 98 22.26 -1.21 7.64
N SER A 99 23.33 -0.91 8.37
CA SER A 99 24.62 -0.53 7.77
C SER A 99 25.19 -1.64 6.88
N ARG A 100 25.01 -2.91 7.25
CA ARG A 100 25.39 -4.04 6.38
C ARG A 100 24.50 -4.12 5.14
N MET A 101 23.19 -3.98 5.28
CA MET A 101 22.24 -4.01 4.15
C MET A 101 22.53 -2.88 3.15
N LEU A 102 22.84 -1.68 3.64
CA LEU A 102 23.24 -0.54 2.81
C LEU A 102 24.56 -0.83 2.05
N ALA A 103 25.55 -1.40 2.72
CA ALA A 103 26.81 -1.76 2.09
C ALA A 103 26.62 -2.85 1.01
N GLU A 104 25.76 -3.84 1.27
CA GLU A 104 25.42 -4.88 0.29
C GLU A 104 24.70 -4.31 -0.93
N ALA A 105 23.74 -3.39 -0.74
CA ALA A 105 23.04 -2.72 -1.84
C ALA A 105 23.99 -1.92 -2.72
N VAL A 106 24.94 -1.21 -2.11
CA VAL A 106 25.98 -0.46 -2.82
C VAL A 106 26.89 -1.38 -3.63
N GLU A 107 27.40 -2.46 -3.02
CA GLU A 107 28.31 -3.38 -3.72
C GLU A 107 27.61 -4.15 -4.85
N ALA A 108 26.31 -4.44 -4.71
CA ALA A 108 25.52 -5.07 -5.77
C ALA A 108 25.40 -4.21 -7.04
N ARG A 109 25.61 -2.89 -6.92
CA ARG A 109 25.53 -1.91 -8.01
C ARG A 109 26.90 -1.31 -8.36
N ARG A 110 27.99 -2.02 -8.10
CA ARG A 110 29.35 -1.55 -8.42
C ARG A 110 29.48 -1.16 -9.89
N GLY A 111 29.93 0.08 -10.15
CA GLY A 111 30.05 0.65 -11.49
C GLY A 111 28.80 1.38 -11.98
N GLU A 112 27.72 1.37 -11.19
CA GLU A 112 26.44 2.03 -11.46
C GLU A 112 26.02 2.93 -10.30
N ALA A 113 25.00 3.75 -10.54
CA ALA A 113 24.39 4.57 -9.51
C ALA A 113 23.62 3.66 -8.51
N ALA A 114 23.82 3.86 -7.20
CA ALA A 114 23.44 2.96 -6.13
C ALA A 114 22.84 3.65 -4.88
N VAL A 115 22.81 4.99 -4.85
CA VAL A 115 22.32 5.74 -3.69
C VAL A 115 20.81 5.54 -3.54
N PHE A 116 20.08 5.48 -4.66
CA PHE A 116 18.64 5.22 -4.61
C PHE A 116 18.30 3.83 -4.09
N ASP A 117 19.08 2.80 -4.44
CA ASP A 117 18.90 1.46 -3.85
C ASP A 117 19.08 1.49 -2.32
N GLY A 118 20.03 2.30 -1.82
CA GLY A 118 20.20 2.53 -0.38
C GLY A 118 18.98 3.19 0.28
N VAL A 119 18.32 4.12 -0.42
CA VAL A 119 17.05 4.73 0.04
C VAL A 119 15.94 3.69 0.10
N ASP A 120 15.81 2.83 -0.91
CA ASP A 120 14.78 1.79 -0.96
C ASP A 120 14.98 0.72 0.12
N VAL A 121 16.23 0.36 0.43
CA VAL A 121 16.57 -0.51 1.57
C VAL A 121 16.11 0.12 2.88
N LEU A 122 16.45 1.38 3.12
CA LEU A 122 16.11 2.07 4.36
C LEU A 122 14.60 2.25 4.52
N ARG A 123 13.92 2.59 3.42
CA ARG A 123 12.46 2.72 3.37
C ARG A 123 11.76 1.39 3.65
N SER A 124 12.19 0.31 2.99
CA SER A 124 11.60 -1.02 3.20
C SER A 124 11.78 -1.49 4.65
N TRP A 125 12.95 -1.22 5.24
CA TRP A 125 13.20 -1.51 6.64
C TRP A 125 12.29 -0.69 7.56
N LEU A 126 12.17 0.62 7.32
CA LEU A 126 11.28 1.51 8.06
C LEU A 126 9.86 0.95 8.04
N GLU A 127 9.32 0.64 6.87
CA GLU A 127 7.96 0.11 6.71
C GLU A 127 7.71 -1.17 7.54
N ALA A 128 8.65 -2.12 7.53
CA ALA A 128 8.54 -3.33 8.33
C ALA A 128 8.51 -3.04 9.84
N HIS A 129 9.40 -2.17 10.33
CA HIS A 129 9.50 -1.86 11.75
C HIS A 129 8.39 -0.90 12.23
N THR A 130 7.78 -0.17 11.29
CA THR A 130 6.55 0.60 11.49
C THR A 130 5.35 -0.30 11.77
N LEU A 131 5.21 -1.36 10.98
CA LEU A 131 4.11 -2.33 11.12
C LEU A 131 4.25 -3.12 12.42
N GLU A 132 5.44 -3.65 12.70
CA GLU A 132 5.70 -4.44 13.91
C GLU A 132 5.47 -3.65 15.20
N GLN A 133 5.85 -2.36 15.23
CA GLN A 133 5.59 -1.51 16.39
C GLN A 133 4.11 -1.19 16.58
N ARG A 134 3.34 -1.05 15.49
CA ARG A 134 1.87 -0.90 15.59
C ARG A 134 1.20 -2.15 16.13
N GLU A 135 1.68 -3.33 15.72
CA GLU A 135 1.20 -4.61 16.24
C GLU A 135 1.58 -4.80 17.72
N ALA A 136 2.80 -4.45 18.11
CA ALA A 136 3.26 -4.53 19.50
C ALA A 136 2.55 -3.53 20.43
N ALA A 137 2.33 -2.29 19.98
CA ALA A 137 1.55 -1.29 20.73
C ALA A 137 0.08 -1.72 20.87
N GLY A 138 -0.51 -2.30 19.81
CA GLY A 138 -1.85 -2.89 19.87
C GLY A 138 -1.96 -4.10 20.80
N ALA A 139 -0.87 -4.87 20.97
CA ALA A 139 -0.81 -6.00 21.90
C ALA A 139 -0.60 -5.54 23.36
N ALA A 140 0.22 -4.51 23.59
CA ALA A 140 0.50 -3.98 24.93
C ALA A 140 -0.68 -3.17 25.51
N ALA A 141 -1.46 -2.49 24.67
CA ALA A 141 -2.69 -1.80 25.08
C ALA A 141 -3.83 -2.77 25.49
N GLY A 142 -3.63 -4.08 25.33
CA GLY A 142 -4.60 -5.12 25.72
C GLY A 142 -4.60 -5.50 27.20
N ASP A 143 -3.66 -5.00 28.02
CA ASP A 143 -3.49 -5.46 29.42
C ASP A 143 -3.55 -4.35 30.50
N GLU A 144 -3.64 -3.07 30.15
CA GLU A 144 -3.82 -1.99 31.12
C GLU A 144 -5.17 -1.28 30.95
N ALA A 145 -6.20 -1.88 31.53
CA ALA A 145 -7.37 -1.13 31.98
C ALA A 145 -6.94 -0.24 33.17
N GLY A 146 -6.55 1.01 32.89
CA GLY A 146 -6.14 1.97 33.91
C GLY A 146 -6.29 3.40 33.41
N GLU A 147 -7.22 4.12 34.05
CA GLU A 147 -7.66 5.49 33.81
C GLU A 147 -6.59 6.50 33.36
N GLY A 148 -6.92 7.25 32.29
CA GLY A 148 -6.45 8.63 32.12
C GLY A 148 -5.70 8.95 30.82
N ALA A 149 -6.43 9.11 29.72
CA ALA A 149 -6.05 10.07 28.67
C ALA A 149 -7.31 10.50 27.91
N ALA A 150 -7.45 11.81 27.75
CA ALA A 150 -8.66 12.50 27.28
C ALA A 150 -9.19 11.91 25.97
N ALA A 151 -10.49 11.58 26.00
CA ALA A 151 -11.27 11.29 24.82
C ALA A 151 -11.14 12.45 23.83
N SER A 152 -10.56 12.17 22.66
CA SER A 152 -10.91 12.90 21.44
C SER A 152 -12.31 12.44 21.06
N ASP A 153 -13.27 13.25 21.45
CA ASP A 153 -14.71 13.04 21.38
C ASP A 153 -15.22 13.36 19.96
N ASP A 154 -14.81 12.57 18.96
CA ASP A 154 -15.22 12.79 17.55
C ASP A 154 -15.37 11.47 16.75
N ASP A 155 -15.80 10.39 17.42
CA ASP A 155 -16.04 9.07 16.81
C ASP A 155 -17.13 8.29 17.58
N GLU A 156 -18.14 9.00 18.13
CA GLU A 156 -19.29 8.37 18.78
C GLU A 156 -20.33 7.97 17.74
N LEU A 157 -20.36 6.68 17.37
CA LEU A 157 -21.57 6.07 16.83
C LEU A 157 -22.63 5.99 17.95
N ASP A 158 -23.86 6.39 17.63
CA ASP A 158 -24.96 6.43 18.59
C ASP A 158 -25.27 5.03 19.14
N GLU A 159 -25.76 4.94 20.38
CA GLU A 159 -26.08 3.65 21.03
C GLU A 159 -27.16 2.84 20.31
N GLU A 160 -27.89 3.49 19.40
CA GLU A 160 -28.94 2.90 18.58
C GLU A 160 -28.37 2.12 17.39
N ASP A 161 -27.15 2.41 16.93
CA ASP A 161 -26.51 1.74 15.78
C ASP A 161 -25.74 0.45 16.15
N MET A 162 -25.63 0.15 17.46
CA MET A 162 -24.81 -0.94 18.00
C MET A 162 -25.65 -2.18 18.33
N ASP A 163 -26.38 -2.71 17.34
CA ASP A 163 -27.30 -3.85 17.50
C ASP A 163 -26.93 -5.06 16.61
N GLY A 164 -27.84 -6.03 16.52
CA GLY A 164 -27.69 -7.22 15.70
C GLY A 164 -27.39 -6.96 14.22
N GLU A 165 -27.80 -5.83 13.65
CA GLU A 165 -27.51 -5.50 12.25
C GLU A 165 -26.03 -5.16 12.06
N MET A 166 -25.39 -4.54 13.07
CA MET A 166 -23.96 -4.28 13.02
C MET A 166 -23.13 -5.57 13.05
N ILE A 167 -23.63 -6.65 13.66
CA ILE A 167 -22.96 -7.96 13.63
C ILE A 167 -22.91 -8.52 12.20
N GLU A 168 -24.01 -8.40 11.46
CA GLU A 168 -24.05 -8.88 10.08
C GLU A 168 -23.13 -8.06 9.17
N ALA A 169 -23.02 -6.75 9.41
CA ALA A 169 -22.14 -5.85 8.68
C ALA A 169 -20.65 -6.06 9.01
N LEU A 170 -20.31 -6.40 10.26
CA LEU A 170 -18.93 -6.64 10.70
C LEU A 170 -18.37 -7.99 10.26
N ARG A 171 -19.21 -9.01 10.13
CA ARG A 171 -18.80 -10.38 9.75
C ARG A 171 -18.01 -10.47 8.43
N PRO A 172 -18.40 -9.82 7.32
CA PRO A 172 -17.63 -9.84 6.08
C PRO A 172 -16.32 -9.06 6.20
N VAL A 173 -16.30 -7.97 6.96
CA VAL A 173 -15.13 -7.10 7.19
C VAL A 173 -14.07 -7.80 8.05
N LEU A 174 -14.50 -8.66 8.97
CA LEU A 174 -13.65 -9.41 9.89
C LEU A 174 -13.30 -10.83 9.42
N ARG A 175 -13.68 -11.24 8.20
CA ARG A 175 -13.48 -12.62 7.68
C ARG A 175 -12.00 -13.09 7.69
N GLY A 176 -11.05 -12.17 7.61
CA GLY A 176 -9.62 -12.46 7.68
C GLY A 176 -9.02 -12.45 9.10
N ASP A 177 -9.78 -12.04 10.11
CA ASP A 177 -9.33 -11.88 11.49
C ASP A 177 -10.08 -12.84 12.43
N GLY A 178 -9.53 -14.05 12.57
CA GLY A 178 -10.17 -15.12 13.33
C GLY A 178 -10.36 -14.82 14.83
N LYS A 179 -9.58 -13.90 15.42
CA LYS A 179 -9.75 -13.50 16.82
C LYS A 179 -10.93 -12.55 16.97
N ARG A 180 -11.01 -11.52 16.11
CA ARG A 180 -12.13 -10.56 16.14
C ARG A 180 -13.44 -11.17 15.66
N LEU A 181 -13.41 -12.10 14.70
CA LEU A 181 -14.59 -12.85 14.29
C LEU A 181 -15.16 -13.69 15.44
N LYS A 182 -14.30 -14.31 16.25
CA LYS A 182 -14.72 -15.04 17.45
C LYS A 182 -15.35 -14.11 18.49
N ALA A 183 -14.77 -12.93 18.73
CA ALA A 183 -15.34 -11.94 19.63
C ALA A 183 -16.70 -11.41 19.12
N LEU A 184 -16.86 -11.29 17.79
CA LEU A 184 -18.13 -10.94 17.17
C LEU A 184 -19.19 -12.03 17.32
N ASP A 185 -18.80 -13.31 17.17
CA ASP A 185 -19.69 -14.44 17.40
C ASP A 185 -20.10 -14.54 18.88
N GLU A 186 -19.19 -14.29 19.83
CA GLU A 186 -19.50 -14.20 21.27
C GLU A 186 -20.46 -13.03 21.57
N ALA A 187 -20.32 -11.89 20.89
CA ALA A 187 -21.28 -10.78 20.99
C ALA A 187 -22.65 -11.13 20.36
N ALA A 188 -22.69 -11.99 19.34
CA ALA A 188 -23.93 -12.46 18.72
C ALA A 188 -24.72 -13.45 19.59
N GLU A 189 -24.07 -14.12 20.53
CA GLU A 189 -24.76 -14.98 21.52
C GLU A 189 -25.41 -14.18 22.66
N LEU A 190 -25.06 -12.90 22.82
CA LEU A 190 -25.68 -12.02 23.81
C LEU A 190 -27.07 -11.58 23.37
N LYS A 191 -27.91 -11.19 24.35
CA LYS A 191 -29.26 -10.70 24.05
C LYS A 191 -29.18 -9.44 23.19
N ASP A 192 -29.91 -9.47 22.07
CA ASP A 192 -29.95 -8.37 21.11
C ASP A 192 -30.33 -7.03 21.75
N GLY A 193 -29.59 -5.98 21.41
CA GLY A 193 -29.72 -4.63 21.94
C GLY A 193 -29.38 -4.49 23.43
N SER A 194 -28.83 -5.51 24.09
CA SER A 194 -28.46 -5.41 25.51
C SER A 194 -27.23 -4.52 25.73
N PRO A 195 -27.09 -3.85 26.89
CA PRO A 195 -25.91 -3.05 27.20
C PRO A 195 -24.59 -3.83 27.08
N ALA A 196 -24.62 -5.12 27.41
CA ALA A 196 -23.46 -6.01 27.28
C ALA A 196 -23.08 -6.27 25.81
N GLN A 197 -24.08 -6.49 24.93
CA GLN A 197 -23.84 -6.63 23.51
C GLN A 197 -23.34 -5.33 22.88
N ARG A 198 -23.97 -4.20 23.21
CA ARG A 198 -23.55 -2.86 22.75
C ARG A 198 -22.11 -2.54 23.15
N ALA A 199 -21.73 -2.86 24.39
CA ALA A 199 -20.37 -2.67 24.87
C ALA A 199 -19.35 -3.57 24.12
N ALA A 200 -19.70 -4.84 23.87
CA ALA A 200 -18.87 -5.76 23.09
C ALA A 200 -18.71 -5.28 21.64
N LEU A 201 -19.79 -4.84 21.02
CA LEU A 201 -19.79 -4.30 19.66
C LEU A 201 -19.02 -2.98 19.54
N LYS A 202 -19.12 -2.09 20.54
CA LYS A 202 -18.28 -0.86 20.63
C LYS A 202 -16.80 -1.19 20.73
N ALA A 203 -16.43 -2.21 21.51
CA ALA A 203 -15.04 -2.65 21.62
C ALA A 203 -14.53 -3.20 20.28
N ILE A 204 -15.33 -4.00 19.57
CA ILE A 204 -14.99 -4.51 18.24
C ILE A 204 -14.83 -3.36 17.26
N TRP A 205 -15.79 -2.43 17.20
CA TRP A 205 -15.76 -1.26 16.32
C TRP A 205 -14.53 -0.38 16.53
N ARG A 206 -14.21 -0.05 17.79
CA ARG A 206 -13.00 0.73 18.13
C ARG A 206 -11.71 0.02 17.74
N SER A 207 -11.73 -1.30 17.70
CA SER A 207 -10.58 -2.10 17.29
C SER A 207 -10.42 -2.23 15.76
N LEU A 208 -11.41 -1.81 14.96
CA LEU A 208 -11.34 -1.86 13.50
C LEU A 208 -10.37 -0.80 12.96
N THR A 209 -9.67 -1.15 11.90
CA THR A 209 -8.88 -0.17 11.13
C THR A 209 -9.79 0.83 10.40
N ALA A 210 -9.28 2.02 10.09
CA ALA A 210 -10.03 3.01 9.31
C ALA A 210 -10.49 2.47 7.95
N ALA A 211 -9.70 1.60 7.31
CA ALA A 211 -10.08 0.93 6.07
C ALA A 211 -11.26 -0.05 6.24
N GLN A 212 -11.36 -0.70 7.41
CA GLN A 212 -12.48 -1.59 7.75
C GLN A 212 -13.73 -0.80 8.15
N LYS A 213 -13.58 0.29 8.90
CA LYS A 213 -14.69 1.22 9.21
C LYS A 213 -15.23 1.89 7.94
N ALA A 214 -14.36 2.31 7.02
CA ALA A 214 -14.76 2.90 5.74
C ALA A 214 -15.53 1.92 4.84
N GLN A 215 -15.20 0.62 4.87
CA GLN A 215 -15.96 -0.42 4.16
C GLN A 215 -17.40 -0.56 4.67
N MET A 216 -17.69 -0.17 5.92
CA MET A 216 -19.03 -0.21 6.49
C MET A 216 -19.85 1.05 6.18
N VAL A 217 -19.20 2.23 6.12
CA VAL A 217 -19.88 3.51 5.82
C VAL A 217 -20.31 3.60 4.35
N GLU A 218 -19.58 2.99 3.41
CA GLU A 218 -19.97 2.94 1.99
C GLU A 218 -21.19 2.04 1.69
N SER A 219 -21.75 1.37 2.71
CA SER A 219 -22.88 0.44 2.56
C SER A 219 -24.25 1.04 2.91
N SER A 220 -24.32 2.25 3.48
CA SER A 220 -25.58 2.82 4.04
C SER A 220 -26.22 3.98 3.27
N ASP A 221 -25.62 4.48 2.17
CA ASP A 221 -26.13 5.65 1.43
C ASP A 221 -26.54 5.29 -0.01
N GLU A 222 -27.70 4.64 -0.15
CA GLU A 222 -28.47 4.61 -1.40
C GLU A 222 -29.89 5.11 -1.11
N GLU A 223 -30.18 6.43 -1.19
CA GLU A 223 -31.39 7.01 -1.82
C GLU A 223 -31.25 8.54 -2.06
N ASP A 224 -31.67 8.99 -3.26
CA ASP A 224 -31.93 10.36 -3.76
C ASP A 224 -30.80 11.26 -4.34
N ALA A 225 -31.06 11.86 -5.52
CA ALA A 225 -30.10 12.48 -6.47
C ALA A 225 -30.32 14.02 -6.64
N PRO A 226 -29.69 14.83 -7.57
CA PRO A 226 -28.53 14.71 -8.50
C PRO A 226 -27.60 16.01 -8.49
N PRO A 227 -26.82 16.36 -9.55
CA PRO A 227 -25.52 15.84 -9.97
C PRO A 227 -24.38 16.89 -9.91
N ALA A 228 -23.21 16.57 -9.35
CA ALA A 228 -21.98 17.29 -9.69
C ALA A 228 -20.69 16.49 -9.40
N ARG A 229 -20.01 16.09 -10.48
CA ARG A 229 -18.55 15.95 -10.64
C ARG A 229 -17.74 15.26 -9.52
N GLY A 230 -17.24 14.06 -9.81
CA GLY A 230 -16.01 13.51 -9.21
C GLY A 230 -16.20 12.20 -8.44
N GLY A 231 -15.16 11.36 -8.41
CA GLY A 231 -15.09 10.13 -7.60
C GLY A 231 -15.13 8.84 -8.41
N ARG A 232 -13.96 8.34 -8.83
CA ARG A 232 -13.83 6.99 -9.42
C ARG A 232 -13.94 5.95 -8.30
N LYS A 233 -15.03 5.17 -8.28
CA LYS A 233 -15.16 3.92 -7.53
C LYS A 233 -13.93 3.04 -7.79
N SER A 234 -13.13 2.77 -6.76
CA SER A 234 -12.00 1.84 -6.83
C SER A 234 -12.55 0.42 -6.91
N GLN A 235 -12.64 -0.12 -8.12
CA GLN A 235 -12.96 -1.53 -8.32
C GLN A 235 -11.81 -2.39 -7.80
N SER A 236 -12.12 -3.29 -6.87
CA SER A 236 -11.22 -4.33 -6.38
C SER A 236 -10.62 -5.10 -7.56
N ALA A 237 -9.34 -5.46 -7.47
CA ALA A 237 -8.67 -6.26 -8.50
C ALA A 237 -9.41 -7.58 -8.76
N PRO A 238 -9.61 -8.00 -10.02
CA PRO A 238 -10.27 -9.25 -10.31
C PRO A 238 -9.48 -10.41 -9.70
N PRO A 239 -10.16 -11.52 -9.34
CA PRO A 239 -9.52 -12.68 -8.75
C PRO A 239 -8.39 -13.21 -9.66
N PRO A 240 -7.41 -13.96 -9.15
CA PRO A 240 -6.32 -14.49 -9.97
C PRO A 240 -6.83 -15.34 -11.14
N ALA A 241 -6.16 -15.23 -12.28
CA ALA A 241 -6.51 -15.99 -13.48
C ALA A 241 -6.33 -17.49 -13.25
N LYS A 242 -7.30 -18.29 -13.69
CA LYS A 242 -7.23 -19.76 -13.72
C LYS A 242 -6.90 -20.31 -15.11
N ARG A 243 -6.67 -19.41 -16.07
CA ARG A 243 -6.33 -19.70 -17.46
C ARG A 243 -4.94 -19.19 -17.75
N ASP A 244 -4.19 -19.95 -18.54
CA ASP A 244 -2.96 -19.49 -19.16
C ASP A 244 -3.21 -19.00 -20.59
N CYS A 245 -2.30 -18.17 -21.11
CA CYS A 245 -2.34 -17.80 -22.52
C CYS A 245 -2.09 -19.05 -23.42
N PRO A 246 -2.37 -18.99 -24.73
CA PRO A 246 -2.18 -20.13 -25.64
C PRO A 246 -0.75 -20.67 -25.70
N LYS A 247 0.24 -19.88 -25.25
CA LYS A 247 1.65 -20.27 -25.16
C LYS A 247 2.05 -20.82 -23.78
N GLY A 248 1.10 -20.95 -22.84
CA GLY A 248 1.32 -21.48 -21.50
C GLY A 248 1.85 -20.49 -20.46
N HIS A 249 1.74 -19.18 -20.70
CA HIS A 249 2.14 -18.17 -19.72
C HIS A 249 0.98 -17.78 -18.81
N SER A 250 1.29 -17.51 -17.54
CA SER A 250 0.34 -16.96 -16.56
C SER A 250 -0.19 -15.59 -16.98
N LEU A 251 -1.42 -15.30 -16.58
CA LEU A 251 -2.06 -14.02 -16.85
C LEU A 251 -2.14 -13.15 -15.60
N THR A 252 -1.90 -11.85 -15.78
CA THR A 252 -1.95 -10.87 -14.70
C THR A 252 -3.30 -10.15 -14.72
N ALA A 253 -3.94 -10.07 -13.55
CA ALA A 253 -5.14 -9.26 -13.36
C ALA A 253 -4.82 -7.77 -13.51
N VAL A 254 -5.58 -7.06 -14.33
CA VAL A 254 -5.42 -5.63 -14.60
C VAL A 254 -6.76 -4.90 -14.51
N ASN A 255 -6.77 -3.77 -13.81
CA ASN A 255 -7.91 -2.84 -13.72
C ASN A 255 -7.70 -1.53 -14.48
N THR A 256 -6.56 -1.44 -15.15
CA THR A 256 -6.15 -0.32 -15.97
C THR A 256 -5.46 -0.89 -17.20
N LYS A 257 -5.33 -0.05 -18.22
CA LYS A 257 -4.66 -0.41 -19.45
C LYS A 257 -3.23 -0.90 -19.15
N PRO A 258 -2.82 -2.09 -19.63
CA PRO A 258 -1.45 -2.58 -19.48
C PRO A 258 -0.42 -1.58 -20.01
N ALA A 259 0.71 -1.46 -19.30
CA ALA A 259 1.79 -0.53 -19.66
C ALA A 259 2.34 -0.79 -21.07
N ASP A 260 2.34 -2.06 -21.51
CA ASP A 260 2.81 -2.48 -22.83
C ASP A 260 1.95 -1.93 -23.99
N TYR A 261 0.74 -1.43 -23.72
CA TYR A 261 -0.14 -0.84 -24.73
C TYR A 261 -0.12 0.69 -24.76
N ALA A 262 0.85 1.35 -24.15
CA ALA A 262 0.90 2.81 -24.01
C ALA A 262 0.49 3.61 -25.27
N THR A 263 0.80 3.11 -26.47
CA THR A 263 0.51 3.74 -27.77
C THR A 263 -0.89 3.53 -28.35
N LEU A 264 -1.72 2.63 -27.80
CA LEU A 264 -3.09 2.38 -28.30
C LEU A 264 -4.11 3.34 -27.68
N ASP A 265 -4.85 4.10 -28.49
CA ASP A 265 -5.87 5.02 -27.94
C ASP A 265 -7.06 4.26 -27.34
N GLY A 266 -7.33 4.49 -26.05
CA GLY A 266 -8.51 3.98 -25.34
C GLY A 266 -8.21 3.05 -24.14
N ASN A 267 -9.23 2.86 -23.30
CA ASN A 267 -9.22 1.95 -22.14
C ASN A 267 -10.07 0.69 -22.38
N VAL A 268 -10.19 0.29 -23.65
CA VAL A 268 -11.01 -0.82 -24.11
C VAL A 268 -10.08 -1.93 -24.57
N PHE A 269 -10.44 -3.18 -24.32
CA PHE A 269 -9.74 -4.37 -24.78
C PHE A 269 -10.73 -5.27 -25.51
N ASN A 270 -10.21 -6.09 -26.42
CA ASN A 270 -10.97 -7.19 -27.00
C ASN A 270 -10.50 -8.50 -26.34
N CYS A 271 -11.44 -9.35 -25.92
CA CYS A 271 -11.08 -10.62 -25.32
C CYS A 271 -10.73 -11.65 -26.41
N ASP A 272 -9.48 -12.10 -26.47
CA ASP A 272 -8.97 -13.10 -27.43
C ASP A 272 -9.56 -14.52 -27.28
N VAL A 273 -10.52 -14.71 -26.37
CA VAL A 273 -11.21 -15.98 -26.12
C VAL A 273 -12.64 -15.96 -26.62
N CYS A 274 -13.35 -14.85 -26.45
CA CYS A 274 -14.78 -14.75 -26.77
C CYS A 274 -15.13 -13.60 -27.73
N ASP A 275 -14.12 -12.86 -28.20
CA ASP A 275 -14.18 -11.69 -29.07
C ASP A 275 -15.04 -10.54 -28.51
N ALA A 276 -15.36 -10.56 -27.21
CA ALA A 276 -16.15 -9.52 -26.58
C ALA A 276 -15.26 -8.32 -26.22
N ASP A 277 -15.76 -7.13 -26.54
CA ASP A 277 -15.13 -5.88 -26.09
C ASP A 277 -15.44 -5.64 -24.61
N GLY A 278 -14.41 -5.21 -23.86
CA GLY A 278 -14.50 -4.88 -22.46
C GLY A 278 -13.70 -3.62 -22.14
N LYS A 279 -13.90 -3.04 -20.96
CA LYS A 279 -13.07 -1.93 -20.48
C LYS A 279 -12.11 -2.45 -19.42
N TYR A 280 -10.84 -2.06 -19.49
CA TYR A 280 -9.87 -2.44 -18.47
C TYR A 280 -10.28 -1.98 -17.07
N SER A 281 -11.00 -0.84 -16.98
CA SER A 281 -11.59 -0.35 -15.74
C SER A 281 -12.65 -1.26 -15.12
N GLY A 282 -13.08 -2.32 -15.82
CA GLY A 282 -14.01 -3.36 -15.37
C GLY A 282 -13.32 -4.67 -14.98
N GLY A 283 -11.99 -4.69 -14.99
CA GLY A 283 -11.17 -5.87 -14.82
C GLY A 283 -10.93 -6.64 -16.12
N ALA A 284 -9.68 -7.02 -16.34
CA ALA A 284 -9.24 -7.92 -17.40
C ALA A 284 -8.02 -8.73 -16.94
N TYR A 285 -7.60 -9.66 -17.79
CA TYR A 285 -6.35 -10.39 -17.64
C TYR A 285 -5.48 -10.13 -18.85
N HIS A 286 -4.21 -9.81 -18.61
CA HIS A 286 -3.24 -9.51 -19.65
C HIS A 286 -2.03 -10.43 -19.55
N CYS A 287 -1.52 -10.91 -20.68
CA CYS A 287 -0.27 -11.66 -20.73
C CYS A 287 0.91 -10.72 -21.02
N GLY A 288 1.62 -10.26 -19.98
CA GLY A 288 2.77 -9.36 -20.12
C GLY A 288 3.97 -9.94 -20.89
N VAL A 289 4.01 -11.27 -21.08
CA VAL A 289 5.04 -11.94 -21.90
C VAL A 289 4.69 -11.89 -23.39
N CYS A 290 3.42 -12.09 -23.74
CA CYS A 290 2.97 -12.07 -25.15
C CYS A 290 2.65 -10.65 -25.63
N ARG A 291 2.31 -9.73 -24.71
CA ARG A 291 2.05 -8.30 -24.95
C ARG A 291 0.95 -8.01 -25.98
N ASN A 292 0.18 -9.02 -26.35
CA ASN A 292 -0.85 -8.94 -27.39
C ASN A 292 -2.02 -9.88 -27.12
N TRP A 293 -2.20 -10.29 -25.85
CA TRP A 293 -3.21 -11.26 -25.49
C TRP A 293 -3.93 -10.83 -24.20
N ASP A 294 -5.22 -10.55 -24.35
CA ASP A 294 -6.12 -10.05 -23.34
C ASP A 294 -7.33 -10.98 -23.17
N CYS A 295 -7.78 -11.12 -21.94
CA CYS A 295 -8.86 -12.01 -21.59
C CYS A 295 -9.79 -11.34 -20.58
N CYS A 296 -11.10 -11.40 -20.85
CA CYS A 296 -12.07 -10.86 -19.91
C CYS A 296 -12.12 -11.72 -18.62
N VAL A 297 -12.60 -11.13 -17.53
CA VAL A 297 -12.69 -11.81 -16.23
C VAL A 297 -13.42 -13.15 -16.36
N LYS A 298 -14.54 -13.19 -17.08
CA LYS A 298 -15.34 -14.42 -17.28
C LYS A 298 -14.54 -15.55 -17.93
N CYS A 299 -13.70 -15.23 -18.92
CA CYS A 299 -12.92 -16.21 -19.66
C CYS A 299 -11.64 -16.61 -18.90
N GLY A 300 -11.01 -15.67 -18.18
CA GLY A 300 -9.77 -15.93 -17.45
C GLY A 300 -9.98 -16.59 -16.08
N SER A 301 -11.17 -16.47 -15.49
CA SER A 301 -11.52 -17.18 -14.25
C SER A 301 -11.86 -18.67 -14.45
N ARG A 302 -11.79 -19.20 -15.68
CA ARG A 302 -12.08 -20.60 -16.03
C ARG A 302 -10.84 -21.29 -16.63
N PRO A 303 -10.55 -22.55 -16.27
CA PRO A 303 -9.42 -23.29 -16.84
C PRO A 303 -9.59 -23.54 -18.34
N ALA A 304 -8.48 -23.64 -19.07
CA ALA A 304 -8.47 -23.93 -20.50
C ALA A 304 -9.09 -25.33 -20.75
N GLY A 305 -10.23 -25.37 -21.45
CA GLY A 305 -10.96 -26.62 -21.77
C GLY A 305 -12.44 -26.64 -21.37
N ALA A 306 -12.93 -25.65 -20.62
CA ALA A 306 -14.36 -25.47 -20.37
C ALA A 306 -15.06 -24.92 -21.63
N VAL A 307 -15.45 -25.81 -22.54
CA VAL A 307 -16.18 -25.45 -23.77
C VAL A 307 -17.58 -24.93 -23.39
N GLU A 308 -17.84 -23.64 -23.54
CA GLU A 308 -19.22 -23.14 -23.55
C GLU A 308 -19.77 -23.22 -24.97
N SER A 309 -20.71 -24.15 -25.16
CA SER A 309 -21.48 -24.29 -26.38
C SER A 309 -22.25 -22.99 -26.65
N ARG A 310 -21.77 -22.18 -27.60
CA ARG A 310 -22.41 -20.93 -28.01
C ARG A 310 -23.74 -21.25 -28.71
N ALA A 311 -24.87 -21.15 -28.01
CA ALA A 311 -26.17 -21.05 -28.67
C ALA A 311 -26.33 -19.64 -29.26
N PRO A 312 -26.73 -19.49 -30.54
CA PRO A 312 -26.84 -18.18 -31.17
C PRO A 312 -28.00 -17.37 -30.56
N PRO A 313 -27.88 -16.02 -30.51
CA PRO A 313 -28.88 -15.17 -29.87
C PRO A 313 -30.20 -15.18 -30.66
N LYS A 314 -31.30 -15.51 -29.96
CA LYS A 314 -32.66 -15.38 -30.49
C LYS A 314 -32.99 -13.90 -30.75
N LYS A 315 -33.15 -13.53 -32.03
CA LYS A 315 -33.71 -12.23 -32.44
C LYS A 315 -35.14 -12.10 -31.88
N LYS A 316 -35.37 -11.15 -30.95
CA LYS A 316 -36.73 -10.70 -30.60
C LYS A 316 -37.35 -10.05 -31.84
N LYS A 317 -38.36 -10.70 -32.42
CA LYS A 317 -39.28 -10.09 -33.39
C LYS A 317 -40.01 -8.93 -32.70
N GLY A 318 -39.77 -7.71 -33.17
CA GLY A 318 -40.63 -6.58 -32.87
C GLY A 318 -42.04 -6.86 -33.37
N LYS A 319 -43.03 -6.65 -32.51
CA LYS A 319 -44.45 -6.68 -32.85
C LYS A 319 -44.86 -5.23 -33.08
N ARG A 320 -45.10 -4.90 -34.36
CA ARG A 320 -46.03 -3.83 -34.75
C ARG A 320 -47.44 -4.40 -34.70
#